data_AF-A0A7S3L4Y0-F1
#
_entry.id   AF-A0A7S3L4Y0-F1
#
_cell.length_a   1.000
_cell.length_b   1.000
_cell.length_c   1.000
_cell.angle_alpha   90.00
_cell.angle_beta   90.00
_cell.angle_gamma   90.00
#
_symmetry.space_group_name_H-M   'P 1'
#
loop_
_entity.id
_entity.type
_entity.pdbx_description
1 polymer ?
#
loop_
_entity_poly.entity_id
_entity_poly.type
_entity_poly.pdbx_seq_one_letter_code
_entity_poly.pdbx_strand_id
1 'polypeptide(L)'
;MRVAKEIIALNTEGTEHLRRGAFKDAIRCFRTASVALNEAGQEPRRCPKILLDSVLPFLPVPLALVSDSQLARLSPNNMFMMYQQAFSFGYDSFISQNEASVGIVIMFNMGLTYHVMALTSLASIPSTAFSRALKCYKIALSLFDTIKDSTAESQFVLPTLALLVNMGHVYSHYCRRNEAGACQENIQLILESGASLCIPEMEEQFFFEALSYSMYLVHSPASAA
;
A
#
# COMPACT_ATOMS: atom_id res chain seq x y z
N MET A 1 -23.05 1.94 11.98
CA MET A 1 -22.31 3.23 11.97
C MET A 1 -21.22 3.35 13.04
N ARG A 2 -21.39 2.85 14.27
CA ARG A 2 -20.36 2.96 15.33
C ARG A 2 -19.03 2.32 14.92
N VAL A 3 -19.05 1.09 14.41
CA VAL A 3 -17.84 0.35 14.00
C VAL A 3 -17.10 1.01 12.84
N ALA A 4 -17.83 1.58 11.88
CA ALA A 4 -17.24 2.35 10.78
C ALA A 4 -16.40 3.54 11.28
N LYS A 5 -16.95 4.33 12.20
CA LYS A 5 -16.23 5.48 12.81
C LYS A 5 -14.98 5.03 13.56
N GLU A 6 -15.08 3.90 14.25
CA GLU A 6 -13.96 3.32 14.99
C GLU A 6 -12.82 2.88 14.07
N ILE A 7 -13.14 2.18 12.96
CA ILE A 7 -12.14 1.76 11.98
C ILE A 7 -11.44 2.96 11.33
N ILE A 8 -12.20 4.00 10.95
CA ILE A 8 -11.61 5.24 10.41
C ILE A 8 -10.67 5.88 11.43
N ALA A 9 -11.13 6.05 12.68
CA ALA A 9 -10.33 6.66 13.74
C ALA A 9 -9.04 5.87 13.99
N LEU A 10 -9.11 4.54 14.07
CA LEU A 10 -7.95 3.66 14.25
C LEU A 10 -6.98 3.74 13.07
N ASN A 11 -7.47 3.81 11.83
CA ASN A 11 -6.59 3.99 10.67
C ASN A 11 -5.89 5.34 10.71
N THR A 12 -6.62 6.43 10.98
CA THR A 12 -6.05 7.77 11.11
C THR A 12 -4.99 7.83 12.21
N GLU A 13 -5.31 7.33 13.41
CA GLU A 13 -4.37 7.27 14.53
C GLU A 13 -3.15 6.40 14.21
N GLY A 14 -3.35 5.26 13.55
CA GLY A 14 -2.27 4.39 13.09
C GLY A 14 -1.33 5.10 12.12
N THR A 15 -1.88 5.87 11.17
CA THR A 15 -1.10 6.69 10.24
C THR A 15 -0.32 7.80 10.95
N GLU A 16 -0.91 8.46 11.96
CA GLU A 16 -0.20 9.45 12.78
C GLU A 16 0.97 8.84 13.56
N HIS A 17 0.76 7.67 14.17
CA HIS A 17 1.83 6.93 14.83
C HIS A 17 2.94 6.53 13.85
N LEU A 18 2.56 6.07 12.66
CA LEU A 18 3.51 5.74 11.61
C LEU A 18 4.36 6.96 11.26
N ARG A 19 3.76 8.14 10.99
CA ARG A 19 4.49 9.40 10.71
C ARG A 19 5.49 9.81 11.79
N ARG A 20 5.26 9.41 13.04
CA ARG A 20 6.15 9.71 14.17
C ARG A 20 7.21 8.63 14.41
N GLY A 21 7.26 7.58 13.57
CA GLY A 21 8.13 6.43 13.76
C GLY A 21 7.71 5.52 14.92
N ALA A 22 6.50 5.71 15.47
CA ALA A 22 5.95 4.91 16.57
C ALA A 22 5.36 3.59 16.03
N PHE A 23 6.20 2.75 15.41
CA PHE A 23 5.77 1.59 14.62
C PHE A 23 4.94 0.58 15.42
N LYS A 24 5.26 0.35 16.70
CA LYS A 24 4.51 -0.58 17.57
C LYS A 24 3.07 -0.11 17.79
N ASP A 25 2.89 1.19 18.03
CA ASP A 25 1.56 1.79 18.23
C ASP A 25 0.77 1.80 16.92
N ALA A 26 1.41 2.14 15.81
CA ALA A 26 0.80 2.05 14.48
C ALA A 26 0.28 0.64 14.17
N ILE A 27 1.12 -0.40 14.37
CA ILE A 27 0.73 -1.81 14.21
C ILE A 27 -0.46 -2.17 15.10
N ARG A 28 -0.48 -1.69 16.35
CA ARG A 28 -1.59 -1.93 17.27
C ARG A 28 -2.88 -1.34 16.71
N CYS A 29 -2.88 -0.09 16.28
CA CYS A 29 -4.05 0.57 15.69
C CYS A 29 -4.58 -0.18 14.47
N PHE A 30 -3.71 -0.52 13.50
CA PHE A 30 -4.14 -1.25 12.29
C PHE A 30 -4.64 -2.67 12.60
N ARG A 31 -4.03 -3.36 13.57
CA ARG A 31 -4.52 -4.68 14.00
C ARG A 31 -5.89 -4.59 14.63
N THR A 32 -6.12 -3.62 15.52
CA THR A 32 -7.44 -3.40 16.12
C THR A 32 -8.48 -3.05 15.05
N ALA A 33 -8.13 -2.19 14.08
CA ALA A 33 -9.01 -1.86 12.96
C ALA A 33 -9.38 -3.09 12.13
N SER A 34 -8.42 -3.98 11.87
CA SER A 34 -8.67 -5.24 11.15
C SER A 34 -9.57 -6.20 11.92
N VAL A 35 -9.44 -6.27 13.26
CA VAL A 35 -10.32 -7.11 14.10
C VAL A 35 -11.74 -6.55 14.05
N ALA A 36 -11.91 -5.25 14.27
CA ALA A 36 -13.21 -4.59 14.21
C ALA A 36 -13.90 -4.74 12.84
N LEU A 37 -13.12 -4.71 11.75
CA LEU A 37 -13.64 -4.95 10.39
C LEU A 37 -14.19 -6.39 10.23
N ASN A 38 -13.43 -7.39 10.70
CA ASN A 38 -13.84 -8.79 10.62
C ASN A 38 -15.09 -9.08 11.46
N GLU A 39 -15.19 -8.48 12.64
CA GLU A 39 -16.37 -8.59 13.50
C GLU A 39 -17.61 -7.96 12.84
N ALA A 40 -17.44 -6.82 12.16
CA ALA A 40 -18.52 -6.13 11.46
C ALA A 40 -19.05 -6.87 10.22
N GLY A 41 -18.25 -7.74 9.61
CA GLY A 41 -18.64 -8.56 8.45
C GLY A 41 -19.48 -9.78 8.79
N GLN A 42 -19.56 -10.15 10.07
CA GLN A 42 -20.44 -11.23 10.53
C GLN A 42 -21.89 -10.77 10.76
N GLU A 43 -22.17 -9.46 10.71
CA GLU A 43 -23.53 -8.94 10.81
C GLU A 43 -24.20 -8.79 9.43
N PRO A 44 -25.47 -9.24 9.26
CA PRO A 44 -26.19 -9.07 8.00
C PRO A 44 -26.48 -7.57 7.75
N ARG A 45 -25.70 -6.96 6.86
CA ARG A 45 -25.87 -5.54 6.50
C ARG A 45 -27.07 -5.33 5.58
N ARG A 46 -28.06 -4.55 6.05
CA ARG A 46 -28.96 -3.77 5.18
C ARG A 46 -28.34 -2.38 5.02
N CYS A 47 -27.66 -2.13 3.90
CA CYS A 47 -27.26 -0.77 3.53
C CYS A 47 -27.75 -0.45 2.10
N PRO A 48 -28.33 0.73 1.88
CA PRO A 48 -28.72 1.17 0.56
C PRO A 48 -27.48 1.47 -0.28
N LYS A 49 -27.52 1.08 -1.56
CA LYS A 49 -26.52 1.48 -2.56
C LYS A 49 -26.64 2.99 -2.75
N ILE A 50 -25.73 3.76 -2.19
CA ILE A 50 -25.57 5.18 -2.51
C ILE A 50 -24.49 5.24 -3.59
N LEU A 51 -24.88 5.60 -4.82
CA LEU A 51 -23.93 6.02 -5.85
C LEU A 51 -23.35 7.37 -5.42
N LEU A 52 -22.05 7.43 -5.15
CA LEU A 52 -21.31 8.68 -5.07
C LEU A 52 -20.41 8.79 -6.30
N ASP A 53 -20.69 9.79 -7.14
CA ASP A 53 -19.99 10.08 -8.40
C ASP A 53 -18.73 10.95 -8.24
N SER A 54 -18.14 11.10 -7.06
CA SER A 54 -16.97 11.97 -6.94
C SER A 54 -15.99 11.64 -5.81
N VAL A 55 -14.72 11.80 -6.18
CA VAL A 55 -13.49 11.91 -5.37
C VAL A 55 -12.88 10.56 -4.95
N LEU A 56 -11.61 10.38 -5.30
CA LEU A 56 -10.75 9.27 -4.90
C LEU A 56 -11.00 8.91 -3.43
N PRO A 57 -11.51 7.71 -3.11
CA PRO A 57 -11.90 7.37 -1.75
C PRO A 57 -10.70 7.23 -0.80
N PHE A 58 -9.51 7.08 -1.36
CA PHE A 58 -8.24 6.94 -0.66
C PHE A 58 -7.34 8.13 -0.98
N LEU A 59 -6.94 8.85 0.06
CA LEU A 59 -5.99 9.94 -0.08
C LEU A 59 -4.61 9.47 0.38
N PRO A 60 -3.57 9.60 -0.48
CA PRO A 60 -2.21 9.34 -0.05
C PRO A 60 -1.78 10.36 1.01
N VAL A 61 -1.08 9.89 2.02
CA VAL A 61 -0.62 10.66 3.17
C VAL A 61 0.90 10.53 3.28
N PRO A 62 1.67 11.60 2.99
CA PRO A 62 3.11 11.59 3.09
C PRO A 62 3.59 11.27 4.52
N LEU A 63 4.66 10.47 4.64
CA LEU A 63 5.22 10.03 5.91
C LEU A 63 6.53 10.73 6.30
N ALA A 64 7.37 11.09 5.32
CA ALA A 64 8.68 11.75 5.52
C ALA A 64 9.59 11.07 6.58
N LEU A 65 9.51 9.74 6.72
CA LEU A 65 10.17 8.97 7.79
C LEU A 65 11.61 8.55 7.50
N VAL A 66 11.97 8.43 6.22
CA VAL A 66 13.28 7.98 5.78
C VAL A 66 13.94 9.15 5.08
N SER A 67 15.15 9.52 5.50
CA SER A 67 15.85 10.66 4.87
C SER A 67 16.19 10.35 3.42
N ASP A 68 16.27 11.36 2.55
CA ASP A 68 16.65 11.18 1.14
C ASP A 68 18.00 10.47 0.99
N SER A 69 18.93 10.70 1.93
CA SER A 69 20.21 10.02 1.98
C SER A 69 20.11 8.53 2.35
N GLN A 70 19.18 8.16 3.22
CA GLN A 70 18.89 6.75 3.53
C GLN A 70 18.13 6.09 2.39
N LEU A 71 17.17 6.80 1.79
CA LEU A 71 16.46 6.35 0.59
C LEU A 71 17.43 6.10 -0.56
N ALA A 72 18.33 7.03 -0.88
CA ALA A 72 19.32 6.85 -1.95
C ALA A 72 20.21 5.62 -1.73
N ARG A 73 20.47 5.23 -0.47
CA ARG A 73 21.24 4.02 -0.12
C ARG A 73 20.41 2.73 -0.22
N LEU A 74 19.13 2.79 0.11
CA LEU A 74 18.21 1.64 0.11
C LEU A 74 17.54 1.45 -1.27
N SER A 75 17.49 2.52 -2.06
CA SER A 75 16.86 2.71 -3.35
C SER A 75 17.69 3.71 -4.16
N PRO A 76 18.72 3.25 -4.90
CA PRO A 76 19.43 4.11 -5.83
C PRO A 76 18.43 4.81 -6.76
N ASN A 77 18.51 6.15 -6.88
CA ASN A 77 17.60 7.01 -7.65
C ASN A 77 16.17 7.17 -7.14
N ASN A 78 15.89 6.91 -5.86
CA ASN A 78 14.60 7.26 -5.23
C ASN A 78 13.37 6.57 -5.86
N MET A 79 13.55 5.49 -6.63
CA MET A 79 12.50 4.76 -7.36
C MET A 79 11.37 4.19 -6.50
N PHE A 80 11.53 4.26 -5.19
CA PHE A 80 10.74 3.55 -4.22
C PHE A 80 10.06 4.49 -3.21
N MET A 81 9.89 5.77 -3.58
CA MET A 81 9.21 6.79 -2.74
C MET A 81 7.77 6.43 -2.32
N MET A 82 7.11 5.46 -2.95
CA MET A 82 5.77 5.00 -2.54
C MET A 82 5.73 4.33 -1.15
N TYR A 83 6.87 4.02 -0.50
CA TYR A 83 6.89 3.62 0.92
C TYR A 83 6.65 4.78 1.90
N GLN A 84 6.52 5.99 1.37
CA GLN A 84 6.24 7.17 2.17
C GLN A 84 4.78 7.62 2.08
N GLN A 85 3.88 6.82 1.50
CA GLN A 85 2.47 7.18 1.42
C GLN A 85 1.62 6.14 2.11
N ALA A 86 1.02 6.50 3.23
CA ALA A 86 -0.09 5.74 3.81
C ALA A 86 -1.40 6.18 3.16
N PHE A 87 -2.43 5.33 3.18
CA PHE A 87 -3.76 5.71 2.68
C PHE A 87 -4.71 6.06 3.83
N SER A 88 -5.48 7.13 3.66
CA SER A 88 -6.55 7.53 4.58
C SER A 88 -7.92 7.39 3.92
N PHE A 89 -8.95 7.24 4.76
CA PHE A 89 -10.34 7.23 4.32
C PHE A 89 -10.94 8.63 4.42
N GLY A 90 -11.66 9.07 3.40
CA GLY A 90 -12.66 10.13 3.57
C GLY A 90 -13.84 9.61 4.39
N TYR A 91 -14.39 10.44 5.29
CA TYR A 91 -15.52 10.03 6.12
C TYR A 91 -16.75 9.65 5.28
N ASP A 92 -17.02 10.43 4.24
CA ASP A 92 -18.14 10.21 3.31
C ASP A 92 -17.87 9.05 2.34
N SER A 93 -16.60 8.81 2.00
CA SER A 93 -16.22 7.68 1.14
C SER A 93 -16.32 6.35 1.88
N PHE A 94 -15.98 6.28 3.18
CA PHE A 94 -16.00 5.03 3.94
C PHE A 94 -17.38 4.37 4.02
N ILE A 95 -18.46 5.17 4.10
CA ILE A 95 -19.82 4.67 4.25
C ILE A 95 -20.29 3.88 3.00
N SER A 96 -19.72 4.19 1.82
CA SER A 96 -20.02 3.50 0.56
C SER A 96 -19.02 2.39 0.21
N GLN A 97 -17.91 2.27 0.94
CA GLN A 97 -16.91 1.23 0.66
C GLN A 97 -17.35 -0.16 1.14
N ASN A 98 -17.04 -1.17 0.32
CA ASN A 98 -17.19 -2.56 0.73
C ASN A 98 -16.09 -2.94 1.74
N GLU A 99 -16.30 -4.01 2.49
CA GLU A 99 -15.36 -4.44 3.54
C GLU A 99 -13.98 -4.78 3.01
N ALA A 100 -13.91 -5.37 1.81
CA ALA A 100 -12.64 -5.68 1.16
C ALA A 100 -11.80 -4.42 0.89
N SER A 101 -12.44 -3.32 0.49
CA SER A 101 -11.82 -2.02 0.22
C SER A 101 -11.17 -1.43 1.47
N VAL A 102 -11.89 -1.48 2.59
CA VAL A 102 -11.38 -1.06 3.90
C VAL A 102 -10.23 -1.98 4.34
N GLY A 103 -10.39 -3.29 4.13
CA GLY A 103 -9.37 -4.29 4.43
C GLY A 103 -8.07 -4.07 3.66
N ILE A 104 -8.14 -3.71 2.38
CA ILE A 104 -6.98 -3.39 1.54
C ILE A 104 -6.15 -2.26 2.16
N VAL A 105 -6.79 -1.13 2.51
CA VAL A 105 -6.09 0.02 3.09
C VAL A 105 -5.45 -0.31 4.42
N ILE A 106 -6.18 -0.98 5.31
CA ILE A 106 -5.65 -1.37 6.63
C ILE A 106 -4.45 -2.30 6.47
N MET A 107 -4.55 -3.30 5.60
CA MET A 107 -3.47 -4.27 5.33
C MET A 107 -2.28 -3.59 4.65
N PHE A 108 -2.52 -2.69 3.70
CA PHE A 108 -1.48 -1.90 3.06
C PHE A 108 -0.73 -1.05 4.09
N ASN A 109 -1.42 -0.25 4.90
CA ASN A 109 -0.80 0.62 5.91
C ASN A 109 -0.05 -0.17 7.00
N MET A 110 -0.58 -1.32 7.40
CA MET A 110 0.12 -2.22 8.32
C MET A 110 1.38 -2.82 7.67
N GLY A 111 1.29 -3.22 6.39
CA GLY A 111 2.43 -3.69 5.62
C GLY A 111 3.52 -2.63 5.49
N LEU A 112 3.11 -1.39 5.18
CA LEU A 112 3.96 -0.21 5.10
C LEU A 112 4.69 0.04 6.41
N THR A 113 3.98 -0.08 7.54
CA THR A 113 4.57 0.08 8.87
C THR A 113 5.69 -0.93 9.12
N TYR A 114 5.46 -2.21 8.79
CA TYR A 114 6.51 -3.23 8.90
C TYR A 114 7.67 -2.99 7.94
N HIS A 115 7.38 -2.54 6.72
CA HIS A 115 8.37 -2.23 5.69
C HIS A 115 9.28 -1.09 6.14
N VAL A 116 8.72 0.05 6.54
CA VAL A 116 9.48 1.20 7.04
C VAL A 116 10.27 0.82 8.29
N MET A 117 9.65 0.09 9.23
CA MET A 117 10.36 -0.41 10.42
C MET A 117 11.57 -1.28 10.06
N ALA A 118 11.48 -2.10 9.00
CA ALA A 118 12.60 -2.90 8.50
C ALA A 118 13.73 -2.03 7.92
N LEU A 119 13.37 -0.97 7.19
CA LEU A 119 14.33 -0.03 6.59
C LEU A 119 15.06 0.81 7.64
N THR A 120 14.37 1.24 8.69
CA THR A 120 14.94 2.10 9.73
C THR A 120 15.70 1.32 10.81
N SER A 121 15.45 0.02 10.96
CA SER A 121 16.12 -0.83 11.95
C SER A 121 17.44 -1.37 11.39
N LEU A 122 18.51 -0.60 11.53
CA LEU A 122 19.88 -0.96 11.08
C LEU A 122 20.50 -2.19 11.79
N ALA A 123 19.84 -2.77 12.80
CA ALA A 123 20.35 -3.88 13.61
C ALA A 123 19.62 -5.20 13.31
N SER A 124 20.29 -6.08 12.53
CA SER A 124 20.21 -7.56 12.53
C SER A 124 18.87 -8.33 12.53
N ILE A 125 17.71 -7.67 12.47
CA ILE A 125 16.39 -8.30 12.23
C ILE A 125 15.66 -7.75 10.97
N PRO A 126 16.31 -7.46 9.81
CA PRO A 126 15.58 -7.08 8.59
C PRO A 126 14.58 -8.15 8.11
N SER A 127 14.83 -9.43 8.37
CA SER A 127 14.10 -10.51 7.70
C SER A 127 12.66 -10.71 8.18
N THR A 128 12.35 -10.49 9.46
CA THR A 128 11.00 -10.78 9.98
C THR A 128 10.02 -9.66 9.67
N ALA A 129 10.47 -8.42 9.69
CA ALA A 129 9.66 -7.26 9.38
C ALA A 129 9.29 -7.21 7.89
N PHE A 130 10.26 -7.44 6.98
CA PHE A 130 9.96 -7.57 5.55
C PHE A 130 9.03 -8.73 5.23
N SER A 131 9.20 -9.89 5.87
CA SER A 131 8.28 -11.03 5.72
C SER A 131 6.86 -10.69 6.17
N ARG A 132 6.71 -9.97 7.29
CA ARG A 132 5.39 -9.48 7.76
C ARG A 132 4.80 -8.44 6.81
N ALA A 133 5.60 -7.52 6.29
CA ALA A 133 5.16 -6.54 5.30
C ALA A 133 4.59 -7.26 4.08
N LEU A 134 5.35 -8.20 3.52
CA LEU A 134 4.93 -8.99 2.37
C LEU A 134 3.66 -9.80 2.63
N LYS A 135 3.50 -10.37 3.83
CA LYS A 135 2.27 -11.06 4.22
C LYS A 135 1.07 -10.10 4.18
N CYS A 136 1.21 -8.89 4.72
CA CYS A 136 0.14 -7.90 4.70
C CYS A 136 -0.21 -7.48 3.27
N TYR A 137 0.80 -7.20 2.44
CA TYR A 137 0.60 -6.85 1.03
C TYR A 137 -0.08 -7.98 0.24
N LYS A 138 0.29 -9.24 0.47
CA LYS A 138 -0.39 -10.38 -0.17
C LYS A 138 -1.85 -10.51 0.24
N ILE A 139 -2.17 -10.25 1.50
CA ILE A 139 -3.57 -10.23 1.98
C ILE A 139 -4.33 -9.10 1.29
N ALA A 140 -3.78 -7.88 1.27
CA ALA A 140 -4.39 -6.76 0.55
C ALA A 140 -4.59 -7.09 -0.94
N LEU A 141 -3.62 -7.72 -1.60
CA LEU A 141 -3.73 -8.12 -3.00
C LEU A 141 -4.88 -9.13 -3.23
N SER A 142 -5.00 -10.14 -2.35
CA SER A 142 -6.08 -11.12 -2.43
C SER A 142 -7.48 -10.53 -2.20
N LEU A 143 -7.58 -9.41 -1.47
CA LEU A 143 -8.84 -8.71 -1.28
C LEU A 143 -9.27 -7.99 -2.57
N PHE A 144 -8.36 -7.54 -3.44
CA PHE A 144 -8.73 -6.97 -4.74
C PHE A 144 -9.43 -7.97 -5.64
N ASP A 145 -9.03 -9.25 -5.61
CA ASP A 145 -9.69 -10.29 -6.40
C ASP A 145 -11.17 -10.46 -6.03
N THR A 146 -11.58 -10.05 -4.82
CA THR A 146 -12.98 -10.05 -4.39
C THR A 146 -13.77 -8.82 -4.85
N ILE A 147 -13.09 -7.81 -5.41
CA ILE A 147 -13.67 -6.51 -5.80
C ILE A 147 -13.78 -6.35 -7.33
N LYS A 148 -13.08 -7.18 -8.12
CA LYS A 148 -13.04 -7.13 -9.60
C LYS A 148 -14.41 -7.12 -10.29
N ASP A 149 -15.46 -7.62 -9.65
CA ASP A 149 -16.81 -7.60 -10.22
C ASP A 149 -17.58 -6.27 -9.99
N SER A 150 -16.91 -5.21 -9.50
CA SER A 150 -17.56 -3.95 -9.12
C SER A 150 -17.11 -2.75 -9.96
N THR A 151 -18.00 -1.76 -10.14
CA THR A 151 -17.71 -0.47 -10.80
C THR A 151 -16.67 0.39 -10.04
N ALA A 152 -16.09 -0.12 -8.96
CA ALA A 152 -15.11 0.57 -8.13
C ALA A 152 -13.65 0.26 -8.55
N GLU A 153 -13.41 -0.54 -9.60
CA GLU A 153 -12.06 -0.93 -10.05
C GLU A 153 -11.09 0.25 -10.23
N SER A 154 -11.55 1.37 -10.78
CA SER A 154 -10.70 2.56 -10.99
C SER A 154 -10.22 3.20 -9.69
N GLN A 155 -10.97 3.05 -8.58
CA GLN A 155 -10.63 3.62 -7.27
C GLN A 155 -9.44 2.90 -6.61
N PHE A 156 -9.10 1.73 -7.11
CA PHE A 156 -8.11 0.83 -6.53
C PHE A 156 -6.80 0.77 -7.30
N VAL A 157 -6.72 1.45 -8.44
CA VAL A 157 -5.52 1.49 -9.28
C VAL A 157 -4.32 2.00 -8.47
N LEU A 158 -4.46 3.14 -7.80
CA LEU A 158 -3.36 3.73 -7.03
C LEU A 158 -2.92 2.85 -5.83
N PRO A 159 -3.83 2.36 -4.94
CA PRO A 159 -3.45 1.40 -3.92
C PRO A 159 -2.80 0.11 -4.45
N THR A 160 -3.24 -0.38 -5.61
CA THR A 160 -2.67 -1.59 -6.24
C THR A 160 -1.25 -1.33 -6.73
N LEU A 161 -1.03 -0.21 -7.42
CA LEU A 161 0.31 0.19 -7.90
C LEU A 161 1.28 0.40 -6.73
N ALA A 162 0.86 1.13 -5.70
CA ALA A 162 1.65 1.31 -4.48
C ALA A 162 2.01 -0.05 -3.85
N LEU A 163 1.03 -0.96 -3.74
CA LEU A 163 1.26 -2.30 -3.20
C LEU A 163 2.27 -3.10 -4.02
N LEU A 164 2.16 -3.10 -5.34
CA LEU A 164 3.08 -3.81 -6.23
C LEU A 164 4.50 -3.23 -6.15
N VAL A 165 4.65 -1.90 -6.08
CA VAL A 165 5.94 -1.25 -5.85
C VAL A 165 6.55 -1.66 -4.51
N ASN A 166 5.74 -1.71 -3.45
CA ASN A 166 6.20 -2.15 -2.13
C ASN A 166 6.61 -3.61 -2.09
N MET A 167 5.83 -4.49 -2.71
CA MET A 167 6.18 -5.90 -2.84
C MET A 167 7.44 -6.09 -3.67
N GLY A 168 7.57 -5.41 -4.81
CA GLY A 168 8.73 -5.49 -5.69
C GLY A 168 10.02 -5.18 -4.94
N HIS A 169 10.04 -4.14 -4.12
CA HIS A 169 11.22 -3.83 -3.29
C HIS A 169 11.52 -4.88 -2.24
N VAL A 170 10.50 -5.38 -1.53
CA VAL A 170 10.73 -6.46 -0.57
C VAL A 170 11.29 -7.70 -1.27
N TYR A 171 10.81 -8.05 -2.46
CA TYR A 171 11.35 -9.14 -3.26
C TYR A 171 12.79 -8.89 -3.72
N SER A 172 13.09 -7.68 -4.19
CA SER A 172 14.45 -7.28 -4.56
C SER A 172 15.42 -7.37 -3.39
N HIS A 173 15.01 -6.97 -2.18
CA HIS A 173 15.81 -7.12 -0.96
C HIS A 173 16.16 -8.59 -0.66
N TYR A 174 15.30 -9.54 -1.02
CA TYR A 174 15.56 -10.98 -0.89
C TYR A 174 16.19 -11.62 -2.14
N CYS A 175 16.61 -10.84 -3.13
CA CYS A 175 17.10 -11.31 -4.43
C CYS A 175 16.10 -12.24 -5.16
N ARG A 176 14.80 -12.09 -4.89
CA ARG A 176 13.71 -12.85 -5.51
C ARG A 176 13.32 -12.23 -6.85
N ARG A 177 14.19 -12.43 -7.84
CA ARG A 177 14.10 -11.77 -9.15
C ARG A 177 12.79 -12.06 -9.89
N ASN A 178 12.31 -13.30 -9.85
CA ASN A 178 11.09 -13.69 -10.54
C ASN A 178 9.87 -12.98 -9.95
N GLU A 179 9.75 -12.96 -8.62
CA GLU A 179 8.64 -12.25 -7.97
C GLU A 179 8.72 -10.74 -8.12
N ALA A 180 9.92 -10.15 -8.09
CA ALA A 180 10.12 -8.73 -8.37
C ALA A 180 9.75 -8.38 -9.82
N GLY A 181 10.16 -9.21 -10.79
CA GLY A 181 9.80 -9.08 -12.20
C GLY A 181 8.30 -9.16 -12.43
N ALA A 182 7.62 -10.12 -11.77
CA ALA A 182 6.17 -10.22 -11.83
C ALA A 182 5.46 -8.98 -11.25
N CYS A 183 5.97 -8.37 -10.18
CA CYS A 183 5.44 -7.09 -9.69
C CYS A 183 5.55 -6.00 -10.76
N GLN A 184 6.70 -5.92 -11.43
CA GLN A 184 6.93 -4.97 -12.52
C GLN A 184 5.99 -5.20 -13.71
N GLU A 185 5.88 -6.43 -14.22
CA GLU A 185 4.99 -6.77 -15.33
C GLU A 185 3.55 -6.36 -15.02
N ASN A 186 3.08 -6.60 -13.80
CA ASN A 186 1.73 -6.20 -13.37
C ASN A 186 1.56 -4.68 -13.32
N ILE A 187 2.55 -3.92 -12.83
CA ILE A 187 2.48 -2.44 -12.85
C ILE A 187 2.41 -1.95 -14.29
N GLN A 188 3.23 -2.49 -15.20
CA GLN A 188 3.22 -2.12 -16.61
C GLN A 188 1.86 -2.40 -17.25
N LEU A 189 1.28 -3.59 -17.03
CA LEU A 189 -0.04 -3.93 -17.53
C LEU A 189 -1.12 -2.96 -17.02
N ILE A 190 -1.07 -2.57 -15.75
CA ILE A 190 -2.02 -1.61 -15.18
C ILE A 190 -1.90 -0.24 -15.86
N LEU A 191 -0.68 0.27 -16.06
CA LEU A 191 -0.44 1.56 -16.70
C LEU A 191 -0.85 1.55 -18.18
N GLU A 192 -0.56 0.46 -18.91
CA GLU A 192 -0.89 0.31 -20.32
C GLU A 192 -2.39 0.06 -20.56
N SER A 193 -3.14 -0.45 -19.57
CA SER A 193 -4.56 -0.78 -19.72
C SER A 193 -5.51 0.43 -19.81
N GLY A 194 -5.00 1.67 -19.69
CA GLY A 194 -5.82 2.88 -19.66
C GLY A 194 -6.59 3.08 -18.35
N ALA A 195 -6.43 2.18 -17.38
CA ALA A 195 -6.85 2.39 -15.99
C ALA A 195 -6.06 3.54 -15.31
N SER A 196 -4.99 4.05 -15.94
CA SER A 196 -4.21 5.20 -15.49
C SER A 196 -4.94 6.54 -15.55
N LEU A 197 -6.09 6.62 -16.23
CA LEU A 197 -6.89 7.86 -16.36
C LEU A 197 -7.36 8.47 -15.02
N CYS A 198 -7.24 7.74 -13.91
CA CYS A 198 -7.56 8.23 -12.56
C CYS A 198 -6.31 8.51 -11.70
N ILE A 199 -5.11 8.36 -12.25
CA ILE A 199 -3.84 8.64 -11.58
C ILE A 199 -3.39 10.05 -12.00
N PRO A 200 -3.03 10.94 -11.05
CA PRO A 200 -2.36 12.19 -11.38
C PRO A 200 -1.11 11.94 -12.24
N GLU A 201 -0.89 12.75 -13.27
CA GLU A 201 0.24 12.62 -14.22
C GLU A 201 1.61 12.48 -13.53
N MET A 202 1.82 13.18 -12.40
CA MET A 202 3.04 13.07 -11.58
C MET A 202 3.23 11.68 -10.95
N GLU A 203 2.15 10.99 -10.59
CA GLU A 203 2.20 9.63 -10.03
C GLU A 203 2.40 8.60 -11.14
N GLU A 204 1.77 8.79 -12.32
CA GLU A 204 1.99 7.95 -13.50
C GLU A 204 3.45 7.97 -13.95
N GLN A 205 4.05 9.16 -14.09
CA GLN A 205 5.47 9.30 -14.43
C GLN A 205 6.37 8.61 -13.40
N PHE A 206 6.06 8.75 -12.10
CA PHE A 206 6.81 8.06 -11.05
C PHE A 206 6.77 6.53 -11.23
N PHE A 207 5.60 5.94 -11.51
CA PHE A 207 5.51 4.49 -11.71
C PHE A 207 6.26 4.03 -12.96
N PHE A 208 6.22 4.80 -14.05
CA PHE A 208 7.02 4.52 -15.25
C PHE A 208 8.53 4.60 -15.01
N GLU A 209 9.00 5.60 -14.26
CA GLU A 209 10.41 5.75 -13.90
C GLU A 209 10.88 4.61 -12.98
N ALA A 210 10.06 4.24 -11.99
CA ALA A 210 10.32 3.10 -11.11
C ALA A 210 10.44 1.78 -11.90
N LEU A 211 9.59 1.59 -12.91
CA LEU A 211 9.63 0.42 -13.81
C LEU A 211 10.86 0.40 -14.73
N SER A 212 11.19 1.54 -15.32
CA SER A 212 12.26 1.62 -16.32
C SER A 212 13.62 1.27 -15.72
N TYR A 213 13.85 1.68 -14.47
CA TYR A 213 15.12 1.40 -13.81
C TYR A 213 15.14 0.03 -13.10
N SER A 214 14.01 -0.52 -12.64
CA SER A 214 13.99 -1.92 -12.17
C SER A 214 14.42 -2.88 -13.27
N MET A 215 14.05 -2.62 -14.54
CA MET A 215 14.58 -3.35 -15.69
C MET A 215 16.09 -3.17 -15.85
N TYR A 216 16.60 -1.95 -15.74
CA TYR A 216 18.03 -1.65 -15.86
C TYR A 216 18.87 -2.45 -14.84
N LEU A 217 18.44 -2.54 -13.58
CA LEU A 217 19.17 -3.29 -12.54
C LEU A 217 19.13 -4.80 -12.75
N VAL A 218 18.01 -5.34 -13.24
CA VAL A 218 17.89 -6.78 -13.54
C VAL A 218 18.86 -7.18 -14.67
N HIS A 219 19.13 -6.27 -15.61
CA HIS A 219 19.96 -6.51 -16.79
C HIS A 219 21.41 -6.04 -16.63
N SER A 220 21.72 -5.23 -15.61
CA SER A 220 23.05 -4.69 -15.35
C SER A 220 23.48 -5.00 -13.90
N PRO A 221 23.85 -6.26 -13.58
CA PRO A 221 24.23 -6.65 -12.23
C PRO A 221 25.52 -5.99 -11.71
N ALA A 222 26.27 -5.29 -12.56
CA ALA A 222 27.54 -4.65 -12.24
C ALA A 222 27.40 -3.30 -11.49
N SER A 223 26.20 -2.70 -11.41
CA SER A 223 25.97 -1.40 -10.78
C SER A 223 25.32 -1.46 -9.39
N ALA A 224 25.12 -2.65 -8.82
CA ALA A 224 24.50 -2.85 -7.50
C ALA A 224 25.51 -3.05 -6.35
N ALA A 225 26.80 -2.78 -6.59
CA ALA A 225 27.89 -2.87 -5.60
C ALA A 225 28.26 -1.49 -5.04
#